data_AF-A0A0C2FX06-F1
#
_entry.id   AF-A0A0C2FX06-F1
#
_cell.length_a   1.000
_cell.length_b   1.000
_cell.length_c   1.000
_cell.angle_alpha   90.00
_cell.angle_beta   90.00
_cell.angle_gamma   90.00
#
_symmetry.space_group_name_H-M   'P 1'
#
loop_
_entity.id
_entity.type
_entity.pdbx_description
1 polymer ?
#
loop_
_entity_poly.entity_id
_entity_poly.type
_entity_poly.pdbx_seq_one_letter_code
_entity_poly.pdbx_strand_id
1 'polypeptide(L)'
;MLALQAFLFYAPCLIWKALNCSTGINVKDVLENTAKVKKNVTVKERESQVFKAAVHLQEALELQRELKQEAGMFSKMRKSGFYLSSVYVFTKFLYVFNIFVQFCIFSAFLGTNNTFWGWEIFRDIWSGREWNVTGHFPRVTMCDFTVRVLGALHRWTVQCVLMINMFTEKIYVFLW
;
A
#
# COMPACT_ATOMS: atom_id res chain seq x y z
N MET A 1 -3.30 -12.90 -6.56
CA MET A 1 -4.12 -11.88 -5.88
C MET A 1 -3.34 -11.18 -4.77
N LEU A 2 -2.93 -11.87 -3.70
CA LEU A 2 -2.19 -11.27 -2.57
C LEU A 2 -0.96 -10.44 -2.99
N ALA A 3 -0.18 -10.91 -3.97
CA ALA A 3 0.96 -10.15 -4.51
C ALA A 3 0.55 -8.83 -5.19
N LEU A 4 -0.58 -8.81 -5.89
CA LEU A 4 -1.13 -7.59 -6.50
C LEU A 4 -1.59 -6.61 -5.42
N GLN A 5 -2.24 -7.11 -4.36
CA GLN A 5 -2.65 -6.28 -3.22
C GLN A 5 -1.43 -5.66 -2.53
N ALA A 6 -0.37 -6.44 -2.32
CA ALA A 6 0.89 -5.93 -1.76
C ALA A 6 1.52 -4.82 -2.62
N PHE A 7 1.51 -4.99 -3.96
CA PHE A 7 1.98 -3.95 -4.88
C PHE A 7 1.13 -2.68 -4.80
N LEU A 8 -0.19 -2.83 -4.78
CA LEU A 8 -1.12 -1.70 -4.65
C LEU A 8 -0.94 -0.94 -3.33
N PHE A 9 -0.67 -1.63 -2.21
CA PHE A 9 -0.32 -0.97 -0.94
C PHE A 9 1.00 -0.19 -1.00
N TYR A 10 1.92 -0.59 -1.88
CA TYR A 10 3.17 0.11 -2.11
C TYR A 10 3.03 1.33 -3.04
N ALA A 11 1.99 1.39 -3.86
CA ALA A 11 1.80 2.46 -4.85
C ALA A 11 1.75 3.88 -4.24
N PRO A 12 1.04 4.16 -3.12
CA PRO A 12 1.07 5.48 -2.50
C PRO A 12 2.47 5.90 -2.01
N CYS A 13 3.31 4.95 -1.59
CA CYS A 13 4.71 5.23 -1.23
C CYS A 13 5.51 5.71 -2.45
N LEU A 14 5.30 5.08 -3.61
CA LEU A 14 5.95 5.45 -4.87
C LEU A 14 5.49 6.83 -5.33
N ILE A 15 4.19 7.11 -5.25
CA ILE A 15 3.62 8.42 -5.56
C ILE A 15 4.23 9.50 -4.67
N TRP A 16 4.33 9.26 -3.36
CA TRP A 16 5.00 10.17 -2.44
C TRP A 16 6.46 10.41 -2.82
N LYS A 17 7.23 9.36 -3.12
CA LYS A 17 8.64 9.50 -3.52
C LYS A 17 8.77 10.30 -4.82
N ALA A 18 7.96 10.01 -5.83
CA ALA A 18 8.00 10.70 -7.13
C ALA A 18 7.63 12.19 -7.00
N LEU A 19 6.56 12.49 -6.25
CA LEU A 19 6.13 13.87 -6.00
C LEU A 19 7.12 14.62 -5.10
N ASN A 20 7.76 13.94 -4.13
CA ASN A 20 8.75 14.56 -3.25
C ASN A 20 10.08 14.86 -3.98
N CYS A 21 10.55 13.96 -4.86
CA CYS A 21 11.69 14.22 -5.74
C CYS A 21 11.47 15.46 -6.61
N SER A 22 10.23 15.67 -7.05
CA SER A 22 9.85 16.83 -7.87
C SER A 22 9.91 18.16 -7.11
N THR A 23 9.93 18.17 -5.77
CA THR A 23 10.00 19.39 -4.95
C THR A 23 11.41 19.95 -4.78
N GLY A 24 12.46 19.18 -5.12
CA GLY A 24 13.86 19.60 -4.98
C GLY A 24 14.35 19.78 -3.54
N ILE A 25 13.50 19.53 -2.54
CA ILE A 25 13.83 19.58 -1.11
C ILE A 25 13.86 18.14 -0.59
N ASN A 26 15.02 17.67 -0.14
CA ASN A 26 15.14 16.35 0.47
C ASN A 26 14.57 16.36 1.89
N VAL A 27 13.24 16.19 2.00
CA VAL A 27 12.51 16.18 3.27
C VAL A 27 13.10 15.16 4.27
N LYS A 28 13.73 14.08 3.78
CA LYS A 28 14.43 13.11 4.63
C LYS A 28 15.66 13.72 5.31
N ASP A 29 16.51 14.43 4.57
CA ASP A 29 17.70 15.09 5.14
C ASP A 29 17.31 16.18 6.12
N VAL A 30 16.25 16.95 5.80
CA VAL A 30 15.71 17.96 6.72
C VAL A 30 15.21 17.31 8.01
N LEU A 31 14.47 16.20 7.92
CA LEU A 31 13.95 15.49 9.09
C LEU A 31 15.05 14.85 9.93
N GLU A 32 16.08 14.26 9.29
CA GLU A 32 17.23 13.69 9.99
C GLU A 32 18.08 14.76 10.67
N ASN A 33 18.34 15.88 10.01
CA ASN A 33 19.09 16.99 10.59
C ASN A 33 18.33 17.61 11.76
N THR A 34 17.01 17.77 11.64
CA THR A 34 16.16 18.27 12.73
C THR A 34 16.11 17.28 13.91
N ALA A 35 16.05 15.97 13.63
CA ALA A 35 16.10 14.93 14.66
C ALA A 35 17.46 14.89 15.38
N LYS A 36 18.58 15.07 14.66
CA LYS A 36 19.93 15.17 15.23
C LYS A 36 20.09 16.41 16.11
N VAL A 37 19.57 17.56 15.67
CA VAL A 37 19.58 18.82 16.44
C VAL A 37 18.76 18.69 17.74
N LYS A 38 17.65 17.95 17.71
CA LYS A 38 16.84 17.68 18.92
C LYS A 38 17.53 16.73 19.90
N LYS A 39 18.39 15.83 19.42
CA LYS A 39 19.02 14.79 20.24
C LYS A 39 20.38 15.20 20.83
N ASN A 40 21.18 15.97 20.09
CA ASN A 40 22.56 16.27 20.46
C ASN A 40 22.93 17.73 20.13
N VAL A 41 22.65 18.72 20.98
CA VAL A 41 23.39 19.99 20.89
C VAL A 41 23.51 20.71 22.25
N THR A 42 24.75 20.77 22.74
CA THR A 42 25.27 21.73 23.73
C THR A 42 25.25 23.14 23.14
N VAL A 43 24.86 24.16 23.92
CA VAL A 43 24.54 25.54 23.50
C VAL A 43 25.53 26.18 22.48
N LYS A 44 26.83 25.88 22.58
CA LYS A 44 27.89 26.47 21.73
C LYS A 44 27.97 25.94 20.29
N GLU A 45 27.61 24.68 20.04
CA GLU A 45 27.63 24.11 18.68
C GLU A 45 26.36 24.46 17.88
N ARG A 46 25.30 24.89 18.58
CA ARG A 46 24.03 25.29 18.00
C ARG A 46 24.18 26.53 17.11
N GLU A 47 24.99 27.50 17.51
CA GLU A 47 25.21 28.73 16.74
C GLU A 47 25.94 28.46 15.43
N SER A 48 26.96 27.59 15.44
CA SER A 48 27.71 27.18 14.25
C SER A 48 26.84 26.39 13.27
N GLN A 49 26.01 25.48 13.77
CA GLN A 49 25.08 24.69 12.95
C GLN A 49 23.94 25.56 12.40
N VAL A 50 23.42 26.50 13.19
CA VAL A 50 22.41 27.48 12.75
C VAL A 50 22.99 28.41 11.69
N PHE A 51 24.25 28.85 11.84
CA PHE A 51 24.92 29.66 10.84
C PHE A 51 25.13 28.90 9.52
N LYS A 52 25.61 27.65 9.58
CA LYS A 52 25.75 26.80 8.38
C LYS A 52 24.40 26.50 7.72
N ALA A 53 23.36 26.25 8.50
CA ALA A 53 22.01 26.06 7.99
C ALA A 53 21.46 27.34 7.34
N ALA A 54 21.73 28.52 7.92
CA ALA A 54 21.32 29.80 7.37
C ALA A 54 22.01 30.10 6.02
N VAL A 55 23.31 29.83 5.92
CA VAL A 55 24.08 29.97 4.67
C VAL A 55 23.55 29.03 3.58
N HIS A 56 23.35 27.75 3.89
CA HIS A 56 22.77 26.80 2.94
C HIS A 56 21.35 27.17 2.51
N LEU A 57 20.54 27.71 3.43
CA LEU A 57 19.18 28.17 3.12
C LEU A 57 19.23 29.39 2.20
N GLN A 58 20.19 30.29 2.41
CA GLN A 58 20.38 31.49 1.61
C GLN A 58 20.86 31.16 0.20
N GLU A 59 21.84 30.27 0.05
CA GLU A 59 22.31 29.76 -1.25
C GLU A 59 21.19 29.03 -2.00
N ALA A 60 20.40 28.19 -1.30
CA ALA A 60 19.25 27.52 -1.91
C ALA A 60 18.18 28.52 -2.35
N LEU A 61 17.96 29.60 -1.58
CA LEU A 61 17.01 30.66 -1.94
C LEU A 61 17.49 31.48 -3.14
N GLU A 62 18.78 31.77 -3.25
CA GLU A 62 19.40 32.48 -4.37
C GLU A 62 19.36 31.65 -5.66
N LEU A 63 19.75 30.38 -5.62
CA LEU A 63 19.63 29.46 -6.76
C LEU A 63 18.17 29.36 -7.23
N GLN A 64 17.23 29.31 -6.29
CA GLN A 64 15.81 29.31 -6.61
C GLN A 64 15.25 30.69 -7.03
N ARG A 65 16.01 31.78 -6.86
CA ARG A 65 15.68 33.12 -7.31
C ARG A 65 16.16 33.33 -8.75
N GLU A 66 17.24 32.66 -9.16
CA GLU A 66 17.67 32.63 -10.56
C GLU A 66 16.73 31.75 -11.42
N LEU A 67 16.31 30.59 -10.91
CA LEU A 67 15.28 29.76 -11.56
C LEU A 67 13.89 30.43 -11.65
N LYS A 68 13.68 31.55 -10.93
CA LYS A 68 12.44 32.37 -10.91
C LYS A 68 12.22 33.13 -12.22
N GLN A 69 13.30 33.39 -12.98
CA GLN A 69 13.23 34.23 -14.17
C GLN A 69 12.54 33.52 -15.35
N GLU A 70 12.44 32.19 -15.33
CA GLU A 70 11.89 31.40 -16.44
C GLU A 70 10.60 30.59 -16.13
N ALA A 71 10.23 30.37 -14.86
CA ALA A 71 9.15 29.41 -14.54
C ALA A 71 7.82 30.06 -14.10
N GLY A 72 6.83 30.01 -14.99
CA GLY A 72 5.46 30.53 -14.84
C GLY A 72 4.62 30.01 -13.65
N MET A 73 3.33 30.36 -13.64
CA MET A 73 2.36 30.27 -12.53
C MET A 73 2.38 28.98 -11.67
N PHE A 74 2.74 27.82 -12.25
CA PHE A 74 2.92 26.55 -11.54
C PHE A 74 4.07 26.53 -10.51
N SER A 75 5.11 27.35 -10.68
CA SER A 75 6.26 27.41 -9.75
C SER A 75 5.92 28.16 -8.45
N LYS A 76 4.99 29.11 -8.52
CA LYS A 76 4.53 29.92 -7.37
C LYS A 76 3.73 29.08 -6.37
N MET A 77 2.98 28.09 -6.86
CA MET A 77 2.26 27.13 -6.02
C MET A 77 3.21 26.12 -5.36
N ARG A 78 4.29 25.74 -6.05
CA ARG A 78 5.31 24.78 -5.57
C ARG A 78 6.13 25.28 -4.37
N LYS A 79 6.20 26.60 -4.14
CA LYS A 79 6.93 27.23 -3.02
C LYS A 79 6.07 27.64 -1.82
N SER A 80 4.75 27.47 -1.84
CA SER A 80 3.98 27.65 -0.62
C SER A 80 4.24 26.45 0.30
N GLY A 81 4.52 26.66 1.59
CA GLY A 81 4.56 25.58 2.58
C GLY A 81 3.29 24.71 2.58
N PHE A 82 2.21 25.24 2.01
CA PHE A 82 0.98 24.52 1.70
C PHE A 82 1.13 23.40 0.67
N TYR A 83 2.03 23.48 -0.33
CA TYR A 83 2.16 22.44 -1.36
C TYR A 83 2.69 21.13 -0.79
N LEU A 84 3.76 21.17 0.01
CA LEU A 84 4.29 19.96 0.65
C LEU A 84 3.27 19.35 1.61
N SER A 85 2.59 20.21 2.39
CA SER A 85 1.51 19.79 3.29
C SER A 85 0.34 19.17 2.51
N SER A 86 -0.09 19.78 1.42
CA SER A 86 -1.18 19.30 0.55
C SER A 86 -0.83 17.97 -0.12
N VAL A 87 0.40 17.80 -0.63
CA VAL A 87 0.87 16.53 -1.21
C VAL A 87 0.93 15.44 -0.15
N TYR A 88 1.32 15.78 1.08
CA TYR A 88 1.33 14.83 2.20
C TYR A 88 -0.07 14.38 2.58
N VAL A 89 -0.99 15.32 2.78
CA VAL A 89 -2.41 15.02 3.08
C VAL A 89 -3.06 14.23 1.95
N PHE A 90 -2.80 14.60 0.69
CA PHE A 90 -3.27 13.87 -0.48
C PHE A 90 -2.75 12.42 -0.51
N THR A 91 -1.46 12.23 -0.22
CA THR A 91 -0.88 10.88 -0.12
C THR A 91 -1.54 10.07 0.99
N LYS A 92 -1.81 10.70 2.16
CA LYS A 92 -2.55 10.04 3.25
C LYS A 92 -3.96 9.66 2.84
N PHE A 93 -4.66 10.52 2.10
CA PHE A 93 -5.96 10.20 1.53
C PHE A 93 -5.88 9.02 0.56
N LEU A 94 -4.87 8.96 -0.31
CA LEU A 94 -4.64 7.82 -1.20
C LEU A 94 -4.43 6.50 -0.44
N TYR A 95 -3.75 6.51 0.72
CA TYR A 95 -3.64 5.31 1.56
C TYR A 95 -5.01 4.84 2.07
N VAL A 96 -5.83 5.77 2.57
CA VAL A 96 -7.18 5.45 3.06
C VAL A 96 -8.04 4.90 1.94
N PHE A 97 -8.03 5.54 0.77
CA PHE A 97 -8.73 5.06 -0.41
C PHE A 97 -8.24 3.68 -0.87
N ASN A 98 -6.92 3.43 -0.82
CA ASN A 98 -6.35 2.13 -1.15
C ASN A 98 -6.93 1.03 -0.25
N ILE A 99 -7.03 1.25 1.07
CA ILE A 99 -7.62 0.28 2.01
C ILE A 99 -9.05 -0.09 1.60
N PHE A 100 -9.89 0.89 1.25
CA PHE A 100 -11.25 0.62 0.77
C PHE A 100 -11.27 -0.19 -0.52
N VAL A 101 -10.43 0.16 -1.49
CA VAL A 101 -10.33 -0.59 -2.76
C VAL A 101 -9.86 -2.02 -2.51
N GLN A 102 -8.87 -2.22 -1.63
CA GLN A 102 -8.39 -3.56 -1.25
C GLN A 102 -9.50 -4.39 -0.62
N PHE A 103 -10.28 -3.78 0.27
CA PHE A 103 -11.40 -4.43 0.91
C PHE A 103 -12.47 -4.84 -0.11
N CYS A 104 -12.79 -3.99 -1.08
CA CYS A 104 -13.73 -4.31 -2.15
C CYS A 104 -13.23 -5.44 -3.06
N ILE A 105 -11.96 -5.39 -3.49
CA ILE A 105 -11.34 -6.47 -4.28
C ILE A 105 -11.41 -7.79 -3.52
N PHE A 106 -11.21 -7.74 -2.21
CA PHE A 106 -11.23 -8.89 -1.34
C PHE A 106 -12.65 -9.49 -1.18
N SER A 107 -13.65 -8.65 -0.91
CA SER A 107 -15.06 -9.07 -0.86
C SER A 107 -15.55 -9.65 -2.18
N ALA A 108 -15.13 -9.06 -3.32
CA ALA A 108 -15.49 -9.54 -4.65
C ALA A 108 -14.87 -10.92 -4.97
N PHE A 109 -13.62 -11.17 -4.53
CA PHE A 109 -12.96 -12.46 -4.75
C PHE A 109 -13.61 -13.60 -3.96
N LEU A 110 -14.03 -13.35 -2.72
CA LEU A 110 -14.72 -14.35 -1.91
C LEU A 110 -16.19 -14.55 -2.33
N GLY A 111 -16.74 -13.67 -3.18
CA GLY A 111 -18.12 -13.73 -3.64
C GLY A 111 -19.13 -13.45 -2.53
N THR A 112 -18.73 -12.70 -1.51
CA THR A 112 -19.57 -12.40 -0.33
C THR A 112 -20.28 -11.06 -0.53
N ASN A 113 -21.59 -11.04 -0.30
CA ASN A 113 -22.40 -9.82 -0.41
C ASN A 113 -22.37 -8.95 0.87
N ASN A 114 -21.83 -9.48 1.97
CA ASN A 114 -21.80 -8.83 3.27
C ASN A 114 -20.43 -8.20 3.54
N THR A 115 -20.39 -6.93 3.95
CA THR A 115 -19.16 -6.25 4.39
C THR A 115 -18.53 -6.93 5.62
N PHE A 116 -19.34 -7.61 6.44
CA PHE A 116 -18.87 -8.31 7.64
C PHE A 116 -18.64 -9.82 7.45
N TRP A 117 -18.24 -10.23 6.24
CA TRP A 117 -18.08 -11.65 5.90
C TRP A 117 -17.00 -12.36 6.74
N GLY A 118 -15.93 -11.69 7.18
CA GLY A 118 -14.88 -12.36 7.95
C GLY A 118 -15.34 -12.78 9.35
N TRP A 119 -16.21 -11.98 9.99
CA TRP A 119 -16.87 -12.36 11.24
C TRP A 119 -17.78 -13.58 11.07
N GLU A 120 -18.50 -13.63 9.95
CA GLU A 120 -19.39 -14.76 9.63
C GLU A 120 -18.59 -16.06 9.48
N ILE A 121 -17.50 -16.03 8.70
CA ILE A 121 -16.60 -17.18 8.53
C ILE A 121 -15.94 -17.57 9.86
N PHE A 122 -15.50 -16.59 10.66
CA PHE A 122 -14.91 -16.87 11.98
C PHE A 122 -15.91 -17.58 12.90
N ARG A 123 -17.16 -17.09 12.96
CA ARG A 123 -18.23 -17.70 13.74
C ARG A 123 -18.55 -19.11 13.25
N ASP A 124 -18.57 -19.33 11.94
CA ASP A 124 -18.80 -20.64 11.34
C ASP A 124 -17.72 -21.63 11.77
N ILE A 125 -16.45 -21.24 11.68
CA ILE A 125 -15.30 -22.03 12.15
C ILE A 125 -15.41 -22.35 13.64
N TRP A 126 -15.72 -21.35 14.47
CA TRP A 126 -15.85 -21.53 15.92
C TRP A 126 -16.99 -22.49 16.28
N SER A 127 -18.09 -22.43 15.52
CA SER A 127 -19.25 -23.32 15.68
C SER A 127 -19.05 -24.72 15.09
N GLY A 128 -17.88 -25.01 14.48
CA GLY A 128 -17.58 -26.29 13.84
C GLY A 128 -18.35 -26.53 12.54
N ARG A 129 -18.94 -25.49 11.92
CA ARG A 129 -19.57 -25.60 10.60
C ARG A 129 -18.47 -25.69 9.54
N GLU A 130 -18.41 -26.82 8.86
CA GLU A 130 -17.41 -27.05 7.81
C GLU A 130 -17.83 -26.46 6.45
N TRP A 131 -16.83 -26.32 5.56
CA TRP A 131 -16.95 -25.84 4.18
C TRP A 131 -18.04 -26.54 3.34
N ASN A 132 -18.42 -27.78 3.69
CA ASN A 132 -19.47 -28.53 2.99
C ASN A 132 -20.86 -27.89 3.13
N VAL A 133 -21.07 -27.08 4.18
CA VAL A 133 -22.35 -26.40 4.45
C VAL A 133 -22.32 -24.95 3.97
N THR A 134 -21.18 -24.27 4.11
CA THR A 134 -21.04 -22.85 3.75
C THR A 134 -20.69 -22.63 2.28
N GLY A 135 -20.13 -23.65 1.59
CA GLY A 135 -19.66 -23.54 0.21
C GLY A 135 -18.40 -22.68 0.03
N HIS A 136 -17.92 -22.04 1.10
CA HIS A 136 -16.71 -21.24 1.08
C HIS A 136 -15.48 -22.13 1.32
N PHE A 137 -14.43 -21.92 0.51
CA PHE A 137 -13.15 -22.63 0.59
C PHE A 137 -13.26 -24.17 0.64
N PRO A 138 -13.73 -24.84 -0.44
CA PRO A 138 -13.86 -26.30 -0.47
C PRO A 138 -12.51 -27.01 -0.35
N ARG A 139 -12.44 -28.04 0.51
CA ARG A 139 -11.23 -28.86 0.68
C ARG A 139 -11.19 -30.04 -0.29
N VAL A 140 -12.33 -30.37 -0.90
CA VAL A 140 -12.48 -31.44 -1.88
C VAL A 140 -13.31 -30.92 -3.06
N THR A 141 -12.87 -31.20 -4.29
CA THR A 141 -13.60 -30.86 -5.52
C THR A 141 -13.60 -32.03 -6.49
N MET A 142 -14.57 -32.07 -7.40
CA MET A 142 -14.58 -33.01 -8.52
C MET A 142 -13.89 -32.35 -9.72
N CYS A 143 -12.94 -33.05 -10.33
CA CYS A 143 -12.22 -32.59 -11.50
C CYS A 143 -12.46 -33.53 -12.68
N ASP A 144 -12.81 -32.94 -13.83
CA ASP A 144 -13.09 -33.67 -15.05
C ASP A 144 -11.86 -33.70 -15.94
N PHE A 145 -11.35 -34.89 -16.22
CA PHE A 145 -10.23 -35.11 -17.12
C PHE A 145 -10.71 -35.78 -18.40
N THR A 146 -10.25 -35.27 -19.54
CA THR A 146 -10.50 -35.87 -20.85
C THR A 146 -9.27 -36.66 -21.30
N VAL A 147 -9.37 -37.98 -21.37
CA VAL A 147 -8.30 -38.85 -21.87
C VAL A 147 -8.65 -39.30 -23.28
N ARG A 148 -7.69 -39.15 -24.19
CA ARG A 148 -7.81 -39.64 -25.57
C ARG A 148 -7.28 -41.08 -25.64
N VAL A 149 -8.13 -42.00 -26.04
CA VAL A 149 -7.76 -43.38 -26.41
C VAL A 149 -8.04 -43.52 -27.91
N LEU A 150 -7.32 -44.38 -28.64
CA LEU A 150 -7.44 -44.53 -30.11
C LEU A 150 -8.90 -44.50 -30.58
N GLY A 151 -9.29 -43.43 -31.27
CA GLY A 151 -10.62 -43.25 -31.87
C GLY A 151 -11.72 -42.65 -30.97
N ALA A 152 -11.51 -42.48 -29.66
CA ALA A 152 -12.54 -41.98 -28.75
C ALA A 152 -12.00 -41.09 -27.60
N LEU A 153 -12.78 -40.07 -27.23
CA LEU A 153 -12.44 -39.13 -26.16
C LEU A 153 -13.31 -39.45 -24.95
N HIS A 154 -12.71 -39.99 -23.89
CA HIS A 154 -13.41 -40.39 -22.67
C HIS A 154 -13.22 -39.33 -21.58
N ARG A 155 -14.32 -38.93 -20.93
CA ARG A 155 -14.31 -38.00 -19.80
C ARG A 155 -14.44 -38.78 -18.50
N TRP A 156 -13.50 -38.57 -17.57
CA TRP A 156 -13.48 -39.18 -16.25
C TRP A 156 -13.57 -38.08 -15.20
N THR A 157 -14.36 -38.32 -14.15
CA THR A 157 -14.52 -37.39 -13.02
C THR A 157 -13.83 -37.99 -11.80
N VAL A 158 -12.84 -37.30 -11.23
CA VAL A 158 -12.10 -37.78 -10.05
C VAL A 158 -12.20 -36.80 -8.89
N GLN A 159 -12.10 -37.31 -7.67
CA GLN A 159 -12.09 -36.50 -6.46
C GLN A 159 -10.68 -35.95 -6.21
N CYS A 160 -10.53 -34.62 -6.19
CA CYS A 160 -9.30 -33.92 -5.87
C CYS A 160 -9.37 -33.29 -4.47
N VAL A 161 -8.25 -33.31 -3.74
CA VAL A 161 -8.13 -32.70 -2.42
C VAL A 161 -7.30 -31.42 -2.53
N LEU A 162 -7.82 -30.30 -2.05
CA LEU A 162 -7.18 -28.99 -2.09
C LEU A 162 -6.71 -28.59 -0.68
N MET A 163 -5.59 -29.16 -0.24
CA MET A 163 -5.01 -28.85 1.07
C MET A 163 -4.64 -27.36 1.22
N ILE A 164 -4.28 -26.68 0.12
CA ILE A 164 -3.94 -25.26 0.11
C ILE A 164 -5.10 -24.36 0.59
N ASN A 165 -6.33 -24.81 0.39
CA ASN A 165 -7.51 -24.00 0.72
C ASN A 165 -7.71 -23.90 2.23
N MET A 166 -7.31 -24.92 2.99
CA MET A 166 -7.35 -24.91 4.45
C MET A 166 -6.43 -23.83 5.04
N PHE A 167 -5.25 -23.63 4.45
CA PHE A 167 -4.36 -22.55 4.87
C PHE A 167 -4.92 -21.18 4.49
N THR A 168 -5.46 -21.10 3.28
CA THR A 168 -6.01 -19.86 2.71
C THR A 168 -7.20 -19.35 3.53
N GLU A 169 -8.10 -20.24 3.96
CA GLU A 169 -9.21 -19.95 4.87
C GLU A 169 -8.73 -19.23 6.14
N LYS A 170 -7.69 -19.74 6.80
CA LYS A 170 -7.17 -19.13 8.04
C LYS A 170 -6.51 -17.78 7.78
N ILE A 171 -5.66 -17.68 6.76
CA ILE A 171 -4.99 -16.43 6.41
C ILE A 171 -6.01 -15.32 6.14
N TYR A 172 -7.10 -15.63 5.43
CA TYR A 172 -8.11 -14.64 5.10
C TYR A 172 -8.98 -14.21 6.29
N VAL A 173 -9.24 -15.09 7.25
CA VAL A 173 -9.88 -14.71 8.51
C VAL A 173 -8.98 -13.81 9.36
N PHE A 174 -7.65 -13.99 9.33
CA PHE A 174 -6.71 -13.10 10.03
C PHE A 174 -6.49 -11.75 9.35
N LEU A 175 -6.69 -11.67 8.02
CA LEU A 175 -6.48 -10.44 7.25
C LEU A 175 -7.70 -9.51 7.20
N TRP A 176 -8.91 -10.02 7.50
CA TRP A 176 -10.14 -9.25 7.61
C TRP A 176 -10.22 -8.54 8.96
#